data_AF-K1PVT9-F1
#
_entry.id   AF-K1PVT9-F1
#
_cell.length_a   1.000
_cell.length_b   1.000
_cell.length_c   1.000
_cell.angle_alpha   90.00
_cell.angle_beta   90.00
_cell.angle_gamma   90.00
#
_symmetry.space_group_name_H-M   'P 1'
#
loop_
_entity.id
_entity.type
_entity.pdbx_description
1 polymer ?
#
loop_
_entity_poly.entity_id
_entity_poly.type
_entity_poly.pdbx_seq_one_letter_code
_entity_poly.pdbx_strand_id
1 'polypeptide(L)'
;MSSSGQIRFINNTVTICDVSNNMFSHIPVNNGRHVKYLNISNNRFDNYFISEKRGEIFETLISLEVIDMSFNNIFSLPKLLFKNSRKLMYVNVSNNRLSDWLVDVSVPANSLKMKAFTLPRFKHDVPVRDVLHGLLWKSMMNCRKYDSTLVHIEDELENQWLKKQYPDIKTATWIDVVDLGSEGKWVSFSSGKTANYLPWDGGEPNNYDSSEHCAFIFNGGTEKWFDGNCTSSLNFMCKKKISV
;
A
#
# COMPACT_ATOMS: atom_id res chain seq x y z
N MET A 1 -28.11 -14.88 -17.26
CA MET A 1 -28.56 -14.97 -15.86
C MET A 1 -27.51 -14.29 -14.99
N SER A 2 -27.71 -13.02 -14.62
CA SER A 2 -26.75 -12.29 -13.77
C SER A 2 -27.03 -12.62 -12.31
N SER A 3 -26.17 -13.43 -11.70
CA SER A 3 -26.10 -13.50 -10.24
C SER A 3 -25.47 -12.20 -9.74
N SER A 4 -26.30 -11.19 -9.46
CA SER A 4 -25.92 -10.02 -8.66
C SER A 4 -25.74 -10.46 -7.20
N GLY A 5 -24.75 -11.30 -6.96
CA GLY A 5 -24.40 -11.78 -5.63
C GLY A 5 -23.73 -10.67 -4.85
N GLN A 6 -24.47 -9.98 -3.99
CA GLN A 6 -23.87 -9.12 -2.98
C GLN A 6 -23.22 -10.01 -1.91
N ILE A 7 -21.96 -9.73 -1.57
CA ILE A 7 -21.32 -10.27 -0.39
C ILE A 7 -21.98 -9.59 0.81
N ARG A 8 -22.81 -10.35 1.52
CA ARG A 8 -23.44 -9.92 2.77
C ARG A 8 -22.53 -10.31 3.93
N PHE A 9 -21.99 -9.31 4.63
CA PHE A 9 -21.25 -9.53 5.87
C PHE A 9 -22.22 -9.81 7.01
N ILE A 10 -22.52 -11.08 7.24
CA ILE A 10 -23.31 -11.52 8.40
C ILE A 10 -22.32 -11.64 9.58
N ASN A 11 -22.56 -10.90 10.67
CA ASN A 11 -21.75 -10.84 11.89
C ASN A 11 -20.41 -10.05 11.84
N ASN A 12 -20.23 -9.16 10.86
CA ASN A 12 -19.40 -7.93 10.95
C ASN A 12 -17.99 -8.04 11.59
N THR A 13 -17.18 -9.02 11.19
CA THR A 13 -15.76 -9.13 11.56
C THR A 13 -14.79 -9.01 10.37
N VAL A 14 -15.30 -8.91 9.14
CA VAL A 14 -14.42 -8.87 7.96
C VAL A 14 -13.73 -7.52 7.87
N THR A 15 -12.43 -7.53 8.15
CA THR A 15 -11.54 -6.37 8.07
C THR A 15 -10.78 -6.31 6.74
N ILE A 16 -10.65 -7.44 6.04
CA ILE A 16 -9.98 -7.58 4.75
C ILE A 16 -10.98 -8.18 3.76
N CYS A 17 -11.33 -7.41 2.72
CA CYS A 17 -12.18 -7.85 1.63
C CYS A 17 -11.39 -7.78 0.33
N ASP A 18 -11.12 -8.94 -0.27
CA ASP A 18 -10.46 -9.04 -1.57
C ASP A 18 -11.43 -9.67 -2.57
N VAL A 19 -11.80 -8.91 -3.59
CA VAL A 19 -12.65 -9.31 -4.71
C VAL A 19 -11.96 -9.04 -6.04
N SER A 20 -10.63 -8.95 -6.04
CA SER A 20 -9.84 -8.71 -7.24
C SER A 20 -9.92 -9.85 -8.25
N ASN A 21 -9.53 -9.60 -9.50
CA ASN A 21 -9.46 -10.60 -10.57
C ASN A 21 -10.80 -11.29 -10.87
N ASN A 22 -11.86 -10.47 -10.91
CA ASN A 22 -13.22 -10.92 -11.18
C ASN A 22 -13.80 -10.14 -12.37
N MET A 23 -15.09 -10.34 -12.63
CA MET A 23 -15.83 -9.60 -13.66
C MET A 23 -16.85 -8.63 -13.06
N PHE A 24 -16.60 -8.12 -11.84
CA PHE A 24 -17.52 -7.20 -11.19
C PHE A 24 -17.54 -5.86 -11.92
N SER A 25 -18.75 -5.33 -12.10
CA SER A 25 -18.99 -3.96 -12.55
C SER A 25 -19.59 -3.07 -11.46
N HIS A 26 -19.88 -3.66 -10.30
CA HIS A 26 -20.46 -3.01 -9.12
C HIS A 26 -19.79 -3.57 -7.88
N ILE A 27 -19.57 -2.75 -6.87
CA ILE A 27 -18.83 -3.17 -5.68
C ILE A 27 -19.75 -4.12 -4.89
N PRO A 28 -19.37 -5.40 -4.72
CA PRO A 28 -20.26 -6.40 -4.16
C PRO A 28 -20.30 -6.36 -2.62
N VAL A 29 -20.00 -5.22 -1.99
CA VAL A 29 -19.88 -5.06 -0.54
C VAL A 29 -21.13 -4.38 0.00
N ASN A 30 -21.91 -5.09 0.83
CA ASN A 30 -23.07 -4.51 1.52
C ASN A 30 -22.77 -4.42 3.03
N ASN A 31 -22.82 -3.22 3.61
CA ASN A 31 -22.54 -2.92 5.02
C ASN A 31 -21.06 -3.15 5.45
N GLY A 32 -20.11 -2.48 4.78
CA GLY A 32 -18.67 -2.67 5.02
C GLY A 32 -18.07 -1.87 6.19
N ARG A 33 -18.82 -1.64 7.28
CA ARG A 33 -18.38 -0.77 8.40
C ARG A 33 -17.06 -1.17 9.05
N HIS A 34 -16.71 -2.45 9.03
CA HIS A 34 -15.48 -2.99 9.62
C HIS A 34 -14.36 -3.23 8.60
N VAL A 35 -14.65 -3.07 7.30
CA VAL A 35 -13.66 -3.27 6.24
C VAL A 35 -12.59 -2.19 6.35
N LYS A 36 -11.36 -2.62 6.58
CA LYS A 36 -10.15 -1.79 6.62
C LYS A 36 -9.39 -1.85 5.30
N TYR A 37 -9.38 -3.02 4.66
CA TYR A 37 -8.74 -3.26 3.38
C TYR A 37 -9.77 -3.72 2.35
N LEU A 38 -9.86 -3.00 1.24
CA LEU A 38 -10.72 -3.35 0.12
C LEU A 38 -9.90 -3.45 -1.17
N ASN A 39 -9.78 -4.64 -1.74
CA ASN A 39 -9.16 -4.85 -3.04
C ASN A 39 -10.23 -5.16 -4.09
N ILE A 40 -10.46 -4.22 -4.99
CA ILE A 40 -11.37 -4.33 -6.14
C ILE A 40 -10.62 -4.30 -7.47
N SER A 41 -9.30 -4.53 -7.48
CA SER A 41 -8.48 -4.44 -8.69
C SER A 41 -8.85 -5.50 -9.74
N ASN A 42 -8.47 -5.28 -11.00
CA ASN A 42 -8.66 -6.26 -12.08
C ASN A 42 -10.12 -6.72 -12.22
N ASN A 43 -11.02 -5.75 -12.34
CA ASN A 43 -12.46 -5.90 -12.55
C ASN A 43 -12.92 -4.99 -13.71
N ARG A 44 -14.23 -4.71 -13.82
CA ARG A 44 -14.85 -3.92 -14.91
C ARG A 44 -15.62 -2.71 -14.35
N PHE A 45 -14.93 -1.85 -13.59
CA PHE A 45 -15.52 -0.65 -12.97
C PHE A 45 -15.46 0.61 -13.84
N ASP A 46 -15.25 0.46 -15.15
CA ASP A 46 -15.07 1.54 -16.12
C ASP A 46 -16.14 2.63 -16.00
N ASN A 47 -17.42 2.24 -15.92
CA ASN A 47 -18.55 3.16 -15.85
C ASN A 47 -19.16 3.34 -14.47
N TYR A 48 -18.69 2.60 -13.46
CA TYR A 48 -19.40 2.48 -12.18
C TYR A 48 -19.43 3.78 -11.38
N PHE A 49 -18.35 4.57 -11.44
CA PHE A 49 -18.17 5.76 -10.61
C PHE A 49 -18.72 7.06 -11.23
N ILE A 50 -19.22 7.03 -12.47
CA ILE A 50 -19.65 8.24 -13.20
C ILE A 50 -20.94 8.84 -12.61
N SER A 51 -21.87 7.97 -12.24
CA SER A 51 -23.20 8.37 -11.76
C SER A 51 -23.16 8.82 -10.29
N GLU A 52 -22.08 8.48 -9.58
CA GLU A 52 -21.89 8.82 -8.18
C GLU A 52 -21.46 10.28 -8.03
N LYS A 53 -22.22 11.05 -7.24
CA LYS A 53 -21.94 12.48 -6.99
C LYS A 53 -21.84 12.84 -5.52
N ARG A 54 -22.29 11.95 -4.63
CA ARG A 54 -22.47 12.17 -3.20
C ARG A 54 -21.55 11.31 -2.35
N GLY A 55 -20.82 10.37 -2.94
CA GLY A 55 -19.99 9.40 -2.22
C GLY A 55 -20.82 8.34 -1.49
N GLU A 56 -22.00 8.00 -2.01
CA GLU A 56 -22.90 6.99 -1.44
C GLU A 56 -22.29 5.58 -1.52
N ILE A 57 -21.58 5.26 -2.62
CA ILE A 57 -20.90 3.96 -2.84
C ILE A 57 -19.97 3.56 -1.68
N PHE A 58 -19.29 4.52 -1.03
CA PHE A 58 -18.41 4.26 0.12
C PHE A 58 -18.92 4.81 1.45
N GLU A 59 -20.21 5.14 1.53
CA GLU A 59 -20.81 5.70 2.74
C GLU A 59 -20.62 4.78 3.96
N THR A 60 -20.72 3.46 3.74
CA THR A 60 -20.59 2.46 4.82
C THR A 60 -19.15 2.14 5.19
N LEU A 61 -18.16 2.52 4.38
CA LEU A 61 -16.74 2.18 4.54
C LEU A 61 -15.99 3.12 5.50
N ILE A 62 -16.55 3.28 6.70
CA ILE A 62 -16.05 4.23 7.71
C ILE A 62 -14.72 3.82 8.35
N SER A 63 -14.39 2.53 8.31
CA SER A 63 -13.13 1.99 8.84
C SER A 63 -12.06 1.78 7.76
N LEU A 64 -12.33 2.16 6.52
CA LEU A 64 -11.44 1.89 5.39
C LEU A 64 -10.12 2.64 5.56
N GLU A 65 -9.03 1.88 5.51
CA GLU A 65 -7.66 2.35 5.63
C GLU A 65 -6.93 2.22 4.28
N VAL A 66 -7.27 1.21 3.48
CA VAL A 66 -6.59 0.88 2.22
C VAL A 66 -7.61 0.44 1.18
N ILE A 67 -7.51 1.01 -0.02
CA ILE A 67 -8.27 0.56 -1.17
C ILE A 67 -7.39 0.41 -2.42
N ASP A 68 -7.54 -0.72 -3.10
CA ASP A 68 -6.96 -0.96 -4.41
C ASP A 68 -8.06 -1.01 -5.48
N MET A 69 -8.03 -0.05 -6.39
CA MET A 69 -8.94 0.10 -7.52
C MET A 69 -8.22 0.03 -8.87
N SER A 70 -6.99 -0.50 -8.90
CA SER A 70 -6.19 -0.56 -10.13
C SER A 70 -6.74 -1.52 -11.19
N PHE A 71 -6.33 -1.34 -12.45
CA PHE A 71 -6.69 -2.23 -13.56
C PHE A 71 -8.21 -2.39 -13.77
N ASN A 72 -8.93 -1.28 -13.70
CA ASN A 72 -10.40 -1.27 -13.80
C ASN A 72 -10.95 -0.41 -14.95
N ASN A 73 -10.07 0.11 -15.81
CA ASN A 73 -10.43 1.03 -16.90
C ASN A 73 -11.22 2.28 -16.46
N ILE A 74 -11.13 2.67 -15.19
CA ILE A 74 -11.88 3.81 -14.62
C ILE A 74 -11.40 5.10 -15.28
N PHE A 75 -12.32 5.91 -15.80
CA PHE A 75 -11.96 7.17 -16.47
C PHE A 75 -12.25 8.42 -15.65
N SER A 76 -13.11 8.33 -14.64
CA SER A 76 -13.34 9.41 -13.68
C SER A 76 -13.72 8.85 -12.32
N LEU A 77 -13.36 9.58 -11.27
CA LEU A 77 -13.74 9.28 -9.89
C LEU A 77 -14.38 10.54 -9.28
N PRO A 78 -15.44 10.41 -8.47
CA PRO A 78 -16.11 11.56 -7.90
C PRO A 78 -15.28 12.22 -6.82
N LYS A 79 -15.43 13.54 -6.71
CA LYS A 79 -14.71 14.38 -5.74
C LYS A 79 -14.91 13.93 -4.30
N LEU A 80 -16.14 13.50 -3.97
CA LEU A 80 -16.58 13.13 -2.62
C LEU A 80 -16.49 11.62 -2.33
N LEU A 81 -15.81 10.84 -3.18
CA LEU A 81 -15.81 9.38 -3.11
C LEU A 81 -15.45 8.85 -1.72
N PHE A 82 -14.49 9.48 -1.04
CA PHE A 82 -13.94 9.01 0.25
C PHE A 82 -14.31 9.89 1.44
N LYS A 83 -15.35 10.74 1.34
CA LYS A 83 -15.72 11.72 2.38
C LYS A 83 -15.91 11.12 3.79
N ASN A 84 -16.35 9.86 3.86
CA ASN A 84 -16.65 9.16 5.12
C ASN A 84 -15.51 8.24 5.60
N SER A 85 -14.54 7.93 4.74
CA SER A 85 -13.41 7.05 5.05
C SER A 85 -12.28 7.83 5.72
N ARG A 86 -12.53 8.35 6.93
CA ARG A 86 -11.57 9.24 7.65
C ARG A 86 -10.27 8.56 8.06
N LYS A 87 -10.20 7.22 7.99
CA LYS A 87 -9.01 6.43 8.29
C LYS A 87 -8.20 6.09 7.05
N LEU A 88 -8.63 6.53 5.86
CA LEU A 88 -8.02 6.17 4.59
C LEU A 88 -6.57 6.67 4.53
N MET A 89 -5.67 5.72 4.33
CA MET A 89 -4.23 5.95 4.26
C MET A 89 -3.70 5.73 2.85
N TYR A 90 -4.33 4.85 2.08
CA TYR A 90 -3.82 4.43 0.77
C TYR A 90 -4.94 4.18 -0.23
N VAL A 91 -4.76 4.72 -1.43
CA VAL A 91 -5.65 4.57 -2.58
C VAL A 91 -4.79 4.24 -3.79
N ASN A 92 -4.90 3.03 -4.33
CA ASN A 92 -4.30 2.68 -5.61
C ASN A 92 -5.32 2.81 -6.74
N VAL A 93 -5.06 3.73 -7.67
CA VAL A 93 -5.88 3.94 -8.88
C VAL A 93 -5.09 3.74 -10.16
N SER A 94 -3.92 3.09 -10.08
CA SER A 94 -3.06 2.87 -11.25
C SER A 94 -3.70 2.02 -12.33
N ASN A 95 -3.15 2.10 -13.55
CA ASN A 95 -3.61 1.30 -14.70
C ASN A 95 -5.12 1.44 -14.95
N ASN A 96 -5.60 2.67 -14.77
CA ASN A 96 -6.91 3.12 -15.15
C ASN A 96 -6.78 4.16 -16.27
N ARG A 97 -7.90 4.73 -16.70
CA ARG A 97 -7.98 5.73 -17.77
C ARG A 97 -8.19 7.16 -17.23
N LEU A 98 -7.81 7.39 -15.97
CA LEU A 98 -7.94 8.68 -15.31
C LEU A 98 -7.00 9.69 -15.96
N SER A 99 -7.53 10.82 -16.42
CA SER A 99 -6.73 11.95 -16.90
C SER A 99 -6.30 12.89 -15.77
N ASP A 100 -7.20 13.11 -14.80
CA ASP A 100 -6.99 13.88 -13.58
C ASP A 100 -8.03 13.45 -12.53
N TRP A 101 -7.76 13.65 -11.24
CA TRP A 101 -8.72 13.39 -10.17
C TRP A 101 -8.53 14.33 -8.97
N LEU A 102 -9.46 15.26 -8.81
CA LEU A 102 -9.54 16.17 -7.65
C LEU A 102 -10.32 15.50 -6.52
N VAL A 103 -9.64 15.21 -5.40
CA VAL A 103 -10.25 14.60 -4.21
C VAL A 103 -10.61 15.68 -3.18
N ASP A 104 -11.87 15.73 -2.74
CA ASP A 104 -12.29 16.54 -1.59
C ASP A 104 -12.10 15.72 -0.33
N VAL A 105 -11.10 16.08 0.45
CA VAL A 105 -10.90 15.53 1.79
C VAL A 105 -11.18 16.61 2.81
N SER A 106 -12.44 16.73 3.19
CA SER A 106 -12.89 17.49 4.36
C SER A 106 -12.49 16.78 5.67
N VAL A 107 -11.21 16.45 5.82
CA VAL A 107 -10.62 15.82 7.01
C VAL A 107 -9.47 16.74 7.48
N PRO A 108 -9.26 16.94 8.79
CA PRO A 108 -8.27 17.90 9.28
C PRO A 108 -6.88 17.60 8.73
N ALA A 109 -6.20 18.64 8.23
CA ALA A 109 -4.90 18.60 7.55
C ALA A 109 -3.77 17.91 8.36
N ASN A 110 -3.96 17.72 9.67
CA ASN A 110 -2.97 17.12 10.57
C ASN A 110 -3.17 15.60 10.79
N SER A 111 -4.23 15.00 10.25
CA SER A 111 -4.54 13.56 10.35
C SER A 111 -4.49 12.82 9.01
N LEU A 112 -4.34 13.55 7.90
CA LEU A 112 -4.23 13.00 6.56
C LEU A 112 -2.79 13.11 6.08
N LYS A 113 -2.10 11.97 5.95
CA LYS A 113 -1.02 11.85 4.97
C LYS A 113 -1.62 11.50 3.62
N MET A 114 -2.58 12.29 3.14
CA MET A 114 -3.13 12.09 1.81
C MET A 114 -2.14 12.64 0.79
N LYS A 115 -1.13 11.85 0.46
CA LYS A 115 -0.48 12.01 -0.83
C LYS A 115 -1.38 11.26 -1.81
N ALA A 116 -2.19 11.99 -2.57
CA ALA A 116 -2.52 11.54 -3.90
C ALA A 116 -1.17 11.42 -4.63
N PHE A 117 -0.49 10.29 -4.45
CA PHE A 117 0.48 9.89 -5.42
C PHE A 117 -0.37 9.54 -6.63
N THR A 118 -0.53 10.50 -7.54
CA THR A 118 -0.18 10.14 -8.92
C THR A 118 1.19 9.52 -8.74
N LEU A 119 1.29 8.21 -8.88
CA LEU A 119 2.59 7.59 -9.00
C LEU A 119 3.30 8.48 -10.04
N PRO A 120 4.41 9.15 -9.66
CA PRO A 120 5.07 10.12 -10.52
C PRO A 120 5.15 9.45 -11.87
N ARG A 121 4.52 10.05 -12.91
CA ARG A 121 4.31 9.42 -14.23
C ARG A 121 5.39 8.39 -14.42
N PHE A 122 5.06 7.10 -14.26
CA PHE A 122 6.07 6.06 -14.36
C PHE A 122 6.63 6.21 -15.76
N LYS A 123 7.81 6.82 -15.86
CA LYS A 123 8.57 6.75 -17.09
C LYS A 123 8.94 5.28 -17.12
N HIS A 124 8.25 4.58 -18.02
CA HIS A 124 8.50 3.24 -18.52
C HIS A 124 9.47 2.45 -17.63
N ASP A 125 8.92 1.50 -16.86
CA ASP A 125 9.41 0.10 -16.81
C ASP A 125 9.02 -0.69 -15.54
N VAL A 126 8.29 -0.10 -14.57
CA VAL A 126 7.76 -0.86 -13.41
C VAL A 126 6.24 -1.02 -13.49
N PRO A 127 5.70 -2.24 -13.73
CA PRO A 127 4.28 -2.49 -13.66
C PRO A 127 3.79 -2.31 -12.22
N VAL A 128 2.83 -1.41 -12.00
CA VAL A 128 2.20 -1.22 -10.66
C VAL A 128 1.57 -2.50 -10.11
N ARG A 129 1.33 -3.49 -10.99
CA ARG A 129 0.92 -4.85 -10.64
C ARG A 129 1.89 -5.52 -9.64
N ASP A 130 3.19 -5.27 -9.77
CA ASP A 130 4.22 -6.01 -9.03
C ASP A 130 4.44 -5.43 -7.62
N VAL A 131 4.11 -4.16 -7.40
CA VAL A 131 4.20 -3.51 -6.08
C VAL A 131 3.08 -3.94 -5.14
N LEU A 132 1.85 -4.08 -5.67
CA LEU A 132 0.65 -4.33 -4.86
C LEU A 132 0.31 -5.80 -4.73
N HIS A 133 0.82 -6.64 -5.64
CA HIS A 133 0.80 -8.09 -5.51
C HIS A 133 2.12 -8.63 -4.96
N GLY A 134 3.11 -7.76 -4.74
CA GLY A 134 4.43 -8.11 -4.22
C GLY A 134 4.39 -8.51 -2.74
N LEU A 135 5.33 -9.38 -2.35
CA LEU A 135 5.40 -9.90 -0.99
C LEU A 135 5.84 -8.83 0.03
N LEU A 136 6.43 -7.69 -0.40
CA LEU A 136 6.59 -6.51 0.46
C LEU A 136 5.23 -5.95 0.90
N TRP A 137 4.29 -5.75 -0.02
CA TRP A 137 2.95 -5.24 0.32
C TRP A 137 2.25 -6.14 1.32
N LYS A 138 2.31 -7.47 1.09
CA LYS A 138 1.74 -8.46 2.01
C LYS A 138 2.38 -8.39 3.40
N SER A 139 3.69 -8.19 3.45
CA SER A 139 4.44 -7.98 4.69
C SER A 139 3.99 -6.70 5.43
N MET A 140 3.88 -5.57 4.72
CA MET A 140 3.36 -4.32 5.28
C MET A 140 1.94 -4.49 5.83
N MET A 141 1.07 -5.15 5.08
CA MET A 141 -0.30 -5.42 5.51
C MET A 141 -0.36 -6.30 6.76
N ASN A 142 0.56 -7.26 6.93
CA ASN A 142 0.65 -8.06 8.15
C ASN A 142 1.07 -7.22 9.36
N CYS A 143 2.02 -6.30 9.22
CA CYS A 143 2.37 -5.38 10.31
C CYS A 143 1.18 -4.48 10.71
N ARG A 144 0.42 -3.99 9.73
CA ARG A 144 -0.75 -3.13 10.00
C ARG A 144 -1.85 -3.83 10.81
N LYS A 145 -1.98 -5.16 10.71
CA LYS A 145 -2.92 -5.92 11.57
C LYS A 145 -2.66 -5.73 13.07
N TYR A 146 -1.45 -5.34 13.45
CA TYR A 146 -1.02 -5.13 14.84
C TYR A 146 -0.80 -3.64 15.18
N ASP A 147 -1.39 -2.74 14.39
CA ASP A 147 -1.18 -1.28 14.45
C ASP A 147 0.31 -0.91 14.41
N SER A 148 1.04 -1.55 13.50
CA SER A 148 2.48 -1.36 13.30
C SER A 148 2.80 -1.20 11.82
N THR A 149 4.01 -0.77 11.50
CA THR A 149 4.53 -0.69 10.13
C THR A 149 5.65 -1.71 9.94
N LEU A 150 6.12 -1.90 8.71
CA LEU A 150 7.45 -2.50 8.53
C LEU A 150 8.48 -1.70 9.31
N VAL A 151 9.59 -2.34 9.68
CA VAL A 151 10.67 -1.66 10.39
C VAL A 151 11.27 -0.58 9.49
N HIS A 152 11.17 0.67 9.92
CA HIS A 152 11.90 1.79 9.36
C HIS A 152 13.08 2.06 10.26
N ILE A 153 14.29 1.76 9.78
CA ILE A 153 15.54 1.95 10.51
C ILE A 153 15.99 3.40 10.28
N GLU A 154 15.92 4.21 11.33
CA GLU A 154 16.08 5.67 11.22
C GLU A 154 17.53 6.12 11.30
N ASP A 155 18.40 5.34 11.94
CA ASP A 155 19.80 5.68 12.16
C ASP A 155 20.68 4.44 12.45
N GLU A 156 21.98 4.69 12.61
CA GLU A 156 22.97 3.66 12.93
C GLU A 156 22.73 3.00 14.29
N LEU A 157 22.23 3.76 15.28
CA LEU A 157 21.97 3.24 16.62
C LEU A 157 20.86 2.19 16.61
N GLU A 158 19.77 2.46 15.89
CA GLU A 158 18.69 1.51 15.68
C GLU A 158 19.17 0.27 14.91
N ASN A 159 20.00 0.46 13.89
CA ASN A 159 20.57 -0.65 13.12
C ASN A 159 21.42 -1.57 14.02
N GLN A 160 22.30 -1.00 14.84
CA GLN A 160 23.10 -1.74 15.81
C GLN A 160 22.24 -2.42 16.88
N TRP A 161 21.18 -1.76 17.34
CA TRP A 161 20.23 -2.33 18.30
C TRP A 161 19.52 -3.57 17.74
N LEU A 162 19.02 -3.50 16.49
CA LEU A 162 18.38 -4.64 15.81
C LEU A 162 19.34 -5.83 15.72
N LYS A 163 20.59 -5.59 15.30
CA LYS A 163 21.64 -6.63 15.20
C LYS A 163 21.87 -7.32 16.54
N LYS A 164 21.92 -6.56 17.63
CA LYS A 164 22.11 -7.11 18.99
C LYS A 164 20.89 -7.88 19.47
N GLN A 165 19.69 -7.40 19.15
CA GLN A 165 18.43 -7.98 19.61
C GLN A 165 18.07 -9.28 18.86
N TYR A 166 18.50 -9.38 17.59
CA TYR A 166 18.15 -10.47 16.69
C TYR A 166 19.38 -11.09 16.00
N PRO A 167 20.39 -11.56 16.76
CA PRO A 167 21.68 -12.01 16.21
C PRO A 167 21.55 -13.27 15.31
N ASP A 168 20.45 -14.01 15.44
CA ASP A 168 20.24 -15.29 14.77
C ASP A 168 19.41 -15.19 13.47
N ILE A 169 18.85 -14.01 13.13
CA ILE A 169 18.01 -13.86 11.92
C ILE A 169 18.91 -13.82 10.68
N LYS A 170 19.38 -14.97 10.19
CA LYS A 170 20.28 -15.06 9.01
C LYS A 170 19.60 -14.86 7.66
N THR A 171 18.35 -14.42 7.64
CA THR A 171 17.51 -14.42 6.44
C THR A 171 17.23 -13.01 5.96
N ALA A 172 17.11 -12.89 4.63
CA ALA A 172 16.70 -11.65 3.98
C ALA A 172 15.33 -11.20 4.53
N THR A 173 15.26 -9.94 4.93
CA THR A 173 14.14 -9.36 5.67
C THR A 173 13.80 -7.98 5.12
N TRP A 174 12.56 -7.81 4.67
CA TRP A 174 12.03 -6.54 4.17
C TRP A 174 12.02 -5.45 5.26
N ILE A 175 12.38 -4.23 4.86
CA ILE A 175 12.27 -3.01 5.66
C ILE A 175 11.35 -1.99 5.00
N ASP A 176 10.94 -0.96 5.73
CA ASP A 176 9.98 0.05 5.27
C ASP A 176 10.62 1.10 4.34
N VAL A 177 11.40 0.70 3.34
CA VAL A 177 12.09 1.63 2.42
C VAL A 177 12.00 1.15 0.97
N VAL A 178 11.59 2.04 0.07
CA VAL A 178 11.37 1.78 -1.36
C VAL A 178 11.76 2.99 -2.21
N ASP A 179 12.07 2.82 -3.49
CA ASP A 179 12.30 3.92 -4.45
C ASP A 179 11.38 3.86 -5.68
N LEU A 180 10.28 3.11 -5.57
CA LEU A 180 9.23 2.91 -6.58
C LEU A 180 8.69 4.17 -7.29
N GLY A 181 8.85 5.36 -6.68
CA GLY A 181 8.45 6.61 -7.31
C GLY A 181 9.53 7.21 -8.23
N SER A 182 10.80 7.01 -7.93
CA SER A 182 11.89 7.54 -8.72
C SER A 182 13.12 6.79 -8.31
N GLU A 183 13.71 6.09 -9.27
CA GLU A 183 14.98 5.38 -9.11
C GLU A 183 16.00 6.22 -8.34
N GLY A 184 16.59 5.64 -7.29
CA GLY A 184 17.56 6.29 -6.41
C GLY A 184 16.97 7.29 -5.41
N LYS A 185 15.65 7.51 -5.39
CA LYS A 185 14.96 8.34 -4.37
C LYS A 185 14.19 7.47 -3.39
N TRP A 186 14.91 7.04 -2.36
CA TRP A 186 14.40 6.17 -1.32
C TRP A 186 13.50 6.90 -0.32
N VAL A 187 12.31 6.35 -0.11
CA VAL A 187 11.29 6.84 0.82
C VAL A 187 10.74 5.72 1.67
N SER A 188 10.20 6.06 2.84
CA SER A 188 9.48 5.10 3.65
C SER A 188 8.19 4.68 2.95
N PHE A 189 7.99 3.37 2.80
CA PHE A 189 6.81 2.84 2.12
C PHE A 189 5.52 3.19 2.89
N SER A 190 5.56 3.08 4.22
CA SER A 190 4.41 3.35 5.07
C SER A 190 4.10 4.84 5.24
N SER A 191 5.12 5.71 5.21
CA SER A 191 4.96 7.12 5.54
C SER A 191 5.12 8.10 4.37
N GLY A 192 5.74 7.67 3.28
CA GLY A 192 6.10 8.47 2.12
C GLY A 192 7.13 9.58 2.41
N LYS A 193 7.79 9.56 3.57
CA LYS A 193 8.87 10.48 3.94
C LYS A 193 10.20 9.99 3.35
N THR A 194 11.09 10.90 3.01
CA THR A 194 12.45 10.55 2.57
C THR A 194 13.18 9.73 3.64
N ALA A 195 13.83 8.64 3.22
CA ALA A 195 14.73 7.88 4.06
C ALA A 195 16.09 8.57 4.06
N ASN A 196 16.58 8.96 5.24
CA ASN A 196 17.85 9.70 5.37
C ASN A 196 19.03 8.79 5.74
N TYR A 197 18.76 7.68 6.41
CA TYR A 197 19.74 6.66 6.72
C TYR A 197 19.64 5.55 5.68
N LEU A 198 20.68 5.41 4.87
CA LEU A 198 20.74 4.52 3.71
C LEU A 198 22.11 3.82 3.66
N PRO A 199 22.41 2.94 4.61
CA PRO A 199 23.71 2.28 4.68
C PRO A 199 23.78 1.17 3.62
N TRP A 200 23.85 1.47 2.33
CA TRP A 200 23.90 0.43 1.30
C TRP A 200 25.17 -0.43 1.36
N ASP A 201 25.08 -1.69 0.90
CA ASP A 201 26.28 -2.50 0.69
C ASP A 201 27.16 -1.96 -0.43
N GLY A 202 28.43 -2.36 -0.44
CA GLY A 202 29.35 -1.97 -1.49
C GLY A 202 28.86 -2.51 -2.82
N GLY A 203 28.41 -1.62 -3.70
CA GLY A 203 27.80 -1.97 -4.99
C GLY A 203 26.28 -1.85 -5.00
N GLU A 204 25.65 -1.63 -3.84
CA GLU A 204 24.20 -1.41 -3.71
C GLU A 204 23.85 0.09 -3.54
N PRO A 205 22.60 0.49 -3.84
CA PRO A 205 21.61 -0.30 -4.55
C PRO A 205 22.02 -0.45 -6.02
N ASN A 206 21.88 -1.65 -6.57
CA ASN A 206 22.38 -1.96 -7.91
C ASN A 206 21.28 -1.98 -8.98
N ASN A 207 20.01 -1.99 -8.55
CA ASN A 207 18.82 -2.07 -9.37
C ASN A 207 18.89 -3.19 -10.43
N TYR A 208 19.10 -4.43 -9.99
CA TYR A 208 19.32 -5.55 -10.90
C TYR A 208 18.13 -5.72 -11.85
N ASP A 209 18.45 -5.87 -13.14
CA ASP A 209 17.46 -5.98 -14.22
C ASP A 209 16.44 -4.81 -14.25
N SER A 210 16.82 -3.65 -13.69
CA SER A 210 15.94 -2.48 -13.55
C SER A 210 14.62 -2.79 -12.82
N SER A 211 14.66 -3.71 -11.84
CA SER A 211 13.46 -4.26 -11.19
C SER A 211 13.50 -4.28 -9.66
N GLU A 212 14.56 -3.74 -9.05
CA GLU A 212 14.79 -3.83 -7.60
C GLU A 212 14.49 -2.50 -6.93
N HIS A 213 13.29 -2.40 -6.36
CA HIS A 213 12.79 -1.12 -5.82
C HIS A 213 12.44 -1.16 -4.33
N CYS A 214 12.82 -2.24 -3.66
CA CYS A 214 12.48 -2.50 -2.28
C CYS A 214 13.73 -2.83 -1.47
N ALA A 215 13.93 -2.12 -0.37
CA ALA A 215 15.10 -2.33 0.48
C ALA A 215 14.88 -3.50 1.44
N PHE A 216 15.94 -4.29 1.65
CA PHE A 216 15.96 -5.35 2.65
C PHE A 216 17.33 -5.44 3.34
N ILE A 217 17.34 -6.17 4.44
CA ILE A 217 18.53 -6.44 5.27
C ILE A 217 18.77 -7.94 5.40
N PHE A 218 20.00 -8.33 5.69
CA PHE A 218 20.36 -9.66 6.17
C PHE A 218 20.67 -9.64 7.67
N ASN A 219 20.76 -10.83 8.30
CA ASN A 219 21.36 -11.05 9.62
C ASN A 219 20.83 -10.13 10.75
N GLY A 220 19.51 -9.89 10.82
CA GLY A 220 18.91 -9.09 11.89
C GLY A 220 19.31 -7.62 11.90
N GLY A 221 19.74 -7.06 10.77
CA GLY A 221 20.20 -5.67 10.65
C GLY A 221 21.72 -5.54 10.49
N THR A 222 22.39 -6.52 9.87
CA THR A 222 23.83 -6.38 9.64
C THR A 222 24.09 -5.27 8.67
N GLU A 223 24.62 -4.17 9.22
CA GLU A 223 25.46 -3.09 8.67
C GLU A 223 25.03 -2.44 7.37
N LYS A 224 24.51 -3.19 6.41
CA LYS A 224 24.27 -2.73 5.08
C LYS A 224 22.98 -3.26 4.45
N TRP A 225 22.38 -2.44 3.60
CA TRP A 225 21.12 -2.69 2.92
C TRP A 225 21.36 -3.12 1.48
N PHE A 226 20.35 -3.78 0.93
CA PHE A 226 20.30 -4.26 -0.45
C PHE A 226 18.94 -3.87 -1.02
N ASP A 227 18.88 -3.54 -2.30
CA ASP A 227 17.63 -3.45 -3.03
C ASP A 227 17.29 -4.81 -3.64
N GLY A 228 16.00 -5.10 -3.74
CA GLY A 228 15.51 -6.35 -4.28
C GLY A 228 14.17 -6.16 -4.96
N ASN A 229 13.81 -7.12 -5.81
CA ASN A 229 12.50 -7.13 -6.43
C ASN A 229 11.41 -7.24 -5.36
N CYS A 230 10.50 -6.26 -5.31
CA CYS A 230 9.44 -6.14 -4.32
C CYS A 230 8.48 -7.35 -4.24
N THR A 231 8.49 -8.20 -5.27
CA THR A 231 7.70 -9.43 -5.34
C THR A 231 8.36 -10.63 -4.66
N SER A 232 9.64 -10.54 -4.33
CA SER A 232 10.43 -11.63 -3.75
C SER A 232 9.94 -12.04 -2.35
N SER A 233 9.98 -13.35 -2.10
CA SER A 233 9.52 -13.94 -0.84
C SER A 233 10.58 -13.82 0.24
N LEU A 234 10.57 -12.70 0.95
CA LEU A 234 11.46 -12.46 2.09
C LEU A 234 10.69 -12.46 3.41
N ASN A 235 11.43 -12.55 4.52
CA ASN A 235 10.86 -12.33 5.85
C ASN A 235 10.56 -10.83 6.05
N PHE A 236 9.94 -10.49 7.18
CA PHE A 236 9.66 -9.10 7.52
C PHE A 236 9.65 -8.88 9.03
N MET A 237 9.93 -7.65 9.43
CA MET A 237 9.85 -7.21 10.81
C MET A 237 8.95 -5.99 10.93
N CYS A 238 8.21 -5.92 12.04
CA CYS A 238 7.28 -4.84 12.28
C CYS A 238 7.77 -3.92 13.41
N LYS A 239 7.64 -2.60 13.23
CA LYS A 239 7.94 -1.58 14.23
C LYS A 239 6.65 -0.87 14.64
N LYS A 240 6.38 -0.82 15.95
CA LYS A 240 5.27 -0.09 16.53
C LYS A 240 5.81 1.00 17.42
N LYS A 241 5.39 2.25 17.19
CA LYS A 241 5.66 3.33 18.13
C LYS A 241 4.72 3.19 19.32
N ILE A 242 5.26 2.89 20.49
CA ILE A 242 4.52 2.91 21.74
C ILE A 242 4.39 4.38 22.15
N SER A 243 3.16 4.86 22.26
CA SER A 243 2.90 6.16 22.86
C SER A 243 2.87 5.96 24.37
N VAL A 244 3.82 6.58 25.08
CA VAL A 244 3.88 6.61 26.54
C VAL A 244 3.22 7.89 27.04
#